data_AF-A0A0K2RJI6-F1
#
_entry.id   AF-A0A0K2RJI6-F1
#
_cell.length_a   1.000
_cell.length_b   1.000
_cell.length_c   1.000
_cell.angle_alpha   90.00
_cell.angle_beta   90.00
_cell.angle_gamma   90.00
#
_symmetry.space_group_name_H-M   'P 1'
#
loop_
_entity.id
_entity.type
_entity.pdbx_description
1 polymer ?
#
loop_
_entity_poly.entity_id
_entity_poly.type
_entity_poly.pdbx_seq_one_letter_code
_entity_poly.pdbx_strand_id
1 'polypeptide(L)'
;MAVAFFALVVVLAAGFAFLNGFRDVSTAVALSVRTRALTPSVAVVLAAVFNFAGVLLSGGFALVFSQSWVVLPSGMNGLTMLAAGLCSAILWGIYAWWRGVPLSSTHALVGGLVGAGAASAVMGGSSVNGVDGILLAQVVLPLLLSPVIAFLGAYLLVWPVTWAARYTQPDVVHGRFRHAQSVSAAAVALGHGLQDGQRTVAVILLGAVAAGVSDSSDLPLWVILLTAVMLTAGTLCGGWRISYTLGYKLTRVDPMRGFIAQSLTSLMLFIGAIGLHLPLSTTHTVTSAVLGAGTNQNFSVTNRRMVLRILGFWVATPIVTAAVAFVLGLALSPLSH
;
A
#
# COMPACT_ATOMS: atom_id res chain seq x y z
N MET A 1 -27.42 8.07 -15.24
CA MET A 1 -26.97 7.88 -13.84
C MET A 1 -25.67 7.08 -13.74
N ALA A 2 -25.53 5.94 -14.44
CA ALA A 2 -24.31 5.11 -14.37
C ALA A 2 -23.02 5.87 -14.73
N VAL A 3 -23.03 6.69 -15.78
CA VAL A 3 -21.87 7.52 -16.17
C VAL A 3 -21.48 8.54 -15.08
N ALA A 4 -22.46 9.14 -14.40
CA ALA A 4 -22.19 10.08 -13.31
C ALA A 4 -21.60 9.38 -12.08
N PHE A 5 -22.09 8.19 -11.75
CA PHE A 5 -21.51 7.35 -10.70
C PHE A 5 -20.12 6.84 -11.06
N PHE A 6 -19.89 6.50 -12.33
CA PHE A 6 -18.56 6.15 -12.81
C PHE A 6 -17.59 7.33 -12.66
N ALA A 7 -17.99 8.54 -13.04
CA ALA A 7 -17.20 9.75 -12.83
C ALA A 7 -16.88 9.96 -11.34
N LEU A 8 -17.83 9.72 -10.44
CA LEU A 8 -17.61 9.75 -8.99
C LEU A 8 -16.57 8.70 -8.56
N VAL A 9 -16.66 7.46 -9.05
CA VAL A 9 -15.68 6.40 -8.76
C VAL A 9 -14.29 6.81 -9.25
N VAL A 10 -14.16 7.42 -10.44
CA VAL A 10 -12.88 7.93 -10.96
C VAL A 10 -12.30 9.02 -10.05
N VAL A 11 -13.14 9.97 -9.59
CA VAL A 11 -12.70 11.03 -8.65
C VAL A 11 -12.27 10.43 -7.31
N LEU A 12 -13.02 9.48 -6.76
CA LEU A 12 -12.67 8.80 -5.52
C LEU A 12 -11.38 7.97 -5.67
N ALA A 13 -11.20 7.26 -6.79
CA ALA A 13 -9.99 6.49 -7.07
C ALA A 13 -8.77 7.40 -7.24
N ALA A 14 -8.91 8.54 -7.92
CA ALA A 14 -7.88 9.56 -8.03
C ALA A 14 -7.50 10.14 -6.64
N GLY A 15 -8.50 10.45 -5.82
CA GLY A 15 -8.29 10.90 -4.43
C GLY A 15 -7.62 9.83 -3.56
N PHE A 16 -7.99 8.57 -3.73
CA PHE A 16 -7.36 7.43 -3.07
C PHE A 16 -5.88 7.29 -3.47
N ALA A 17 -5.56 7.37 -4.77
CA ALA A 17 -4.18 7.36 -5.26
C ALA A 17 -3.36 8.53 -4.71
N PHE A 18 -3.91 9.74 -4.71
CA PHE A 18 -3.26 10.91 -4.12
C PHE A 18 -2.96 10.69 -2.63
N LEU A 19 -3.94 10.24 -1.85
CA LEU A 19 -3.77 9.99 -0.43
C LEU A 19 -2.79 8.85 -0.13
N ASN A 20 -2.71 7.84 -1.00
CA ASN A 20 -1.71 6.79 -0.86
C ASN A 20 -0.31 7.34 -1.10
N GLY A 21 -0.08 8.08 -2.19
CA GLY A 21 1.20 8.71 -2.46
C GLY A 21 1.66 9.59 -1.29
N PHE A 22 0.74 10.40 -0.76
CA PHE A 22 0.95 11.26 0.41
C PHE A 22 1.33 10.47 1.67
N ARG A 23 0.63 9.37 1.98
CA ARG A 23 0.89 8.61 3.22
C ARG A 23 2.10 7.69 3.09
N ASP A 24 2.21 6.99 1.98
CA ASP A 24 3.11 5.87 1.79
C ASP A 24 4.48 6.29 1.25
N VAL A 25 4.68 7.57 0.86
CA VAL A 25 6.03 8.15 0.69
C VAL A 25 6.91 7.93 1.94
N SER A 26 6.29 7.85 3.11
CA SER A 26 6.97 7.55 4.37
C SER A 26 7.71 6.20 4.36
N THR A 27 7.24 5.22 3.60
CA THR A 27 7.83 3.88 3.54
C THR A 27 9.19 3.86 2.83
N ALA A 28 9.38 4.70 1.82
CA ALA A 28 10.65 4.87 1.12
C ALA A 28 11.56 5.91 1.79
N VAL A 29 10.98 7.01 2.28
CA VAL A 29 11.73 8.21 2.70
C VAL A 29 12.14 8.21 4.18
N ALA A 30 11.33 7.64 5.09
CA ALA A 30 11.55 7.81 6.52
C ALA A 30 12.92 7.32 6.97
N LEU A 31 13.33 6.14 6.49
CA LEU A 31 14.55 5.48 6.93
C LEU A 31 15.80 6.11 6.31
N SER A 32 15.75 6.44 5.03
CA SER A 32 16.87 7.06 4.30
C SER A 32 17.15 8.48 4.79
N VAL A 33 16.11 9.23 5.18
CA VAL A 33 16.27 10.52 5.85
C VAL A 33 16.80 10.34 7.28
N ARG A 34 16.29 9.35 8.02
CA ARG A 34 16.73 9.09 9.40
C ARG A 34 18.21 8.74 9.50
N THR A 35 18.70 7.91 8.59
CA THR A 35 20.10 7.44 8.55
C THR A 35 21.05 8.44 7.89
N ARG A 36 20.51 9.58 7.41
CA ARG A 36 21.22 10.61 6.62
C ARG A 36 21.80 10.05 5.31
N ALA A 37 21.15 9.06 4.72
CA ALA A 37 21.45 8.59 3.37
C ALA A 37 20.97 9.57 2.30
N LEU A 38 19.81 10.21 2.53
CA LEU A 38 19.23 11.22 1.67
C LEU A 38 18.79 12.43 2.48
N THR A 39 18.83 13.61 1.86
CA THR A 39 18.18 14.80 2.42
C THR A 39 16.66 14.71 2.19
N PRO A 40 15.82 15.33 3.05
CA PRO A 40 14.36 15.22 2.93
C PRO A 40 13.81 15.57 1.54
N SER A 41 14.29 16.67 0.94
CA SER A 41 13.82 17.13 -0.37
C SER A 41 14.20 16.16 -1.48
N VAL A 42 15.46 15.69 -1.50
CA VAL A 42 15.93 14.72 -2.50
C VAL A 42 15.18 13.39 -2.36
N ALA A 43 14.94 12.94 -1.12
CA ALA A 43 14.23 11.70 -0.88
C ALA A 43 12.79 11.73 -1.40
N VAL A 44 12.07 12.84 -1.22
CA VAL A 44 10.70 13.00 -1.73
C VAL A 44 10.66 13.07 -3.24
N VAL A 45 11.56 13.84 -3.87
CA VAL A 45 11.64 13.92 -5.34
C VAL A 45 12.01 12.57 -5.95
N LEU A 46 12.99 11.87 -5.37
CA LEU A 46 13.37 10.52 -5.78
C LEU A 46 12.16 9.57 -5.68
N ALA A 47 11.46 9.56 -4.54
CA ALA A 47 10.29 8.73 -4.36
C ALA A 47 9.19 9.07 -5.38
N ALA A 48 8.97 10.34 -5.69
CA ALA A 48 7.98 10.78 -6.67
C ALA A 48 8.31 10.27 -8.08
N VAL A 49 9.56 10.42 -8.54
CA VAL A 49 10.01 9.93 -9.86
C VAL A 49 9.86 8.41 -9.97
N PHE A 50 10.29 7.67 -8.95
CA PHE A 50 10.22 6.21 -8.96
C PHE A 50 8.79 5.69 -8.76
N ASN A 51 7.94 6.36 -7.98
CA ASN A 51 6.51 6.06 -7.91
C ASN A 51 5.84 6.25 -9.27
N PHE A 52 6.10 7.36 -9.96
CA PHE A 52 5.58 7.63 -11.31
C PHE A 52 5.99 6.53 -12.28
N ALA A 53 7.29 6.19 -12.32
CA ALA A 53 7.81 5.11 -13.16
C ALA A 53 7.18 3.76 -12.82
N GLY A 54 7.02 3.45 -11.53
CA GLY A 54 6.37 2.23 -11.05
C GLY A 54 4.92 2.10 -11.54
N VAL A 55 4.14 3.19 -11.50
CA VAL A 55 2.77 3.19 -12.02
C VAL A 55 2.74 3.00 -13.54
N LEU A 56 3.66 3.61 -14.30
CA LEU A 56 3.72 3.37 -15.75
C LEU A 56 4.01 1.89 -16.07
N LEU A 57 4.95 1.28 -15.33
CA LEU A 57 5.26 -0.14 -15.45
C LEU A 57 4.11 -1.06 -15.04
N SER A 58 3.23 -0.59 -14.14
CA SER A 58 2.05 -1.36 -13.69
C SER A 58 1.09 -1.68 -14.82
N GLY A 59 1.05 -0.87 -15.88
CA GLY A 59 0.16 -1.07 -17.02
C GLY A 59 0.32 -2.45 -17.66
N GLY A 60 1.54 -2.98 -17.75
CA GLY A 60 1.79 -4.31 -18.33
C GLY A 60 1.20 -5.47 -17.54
N PHE A 61 0.81 -5.25 -16.27
CA PHE A 61 0.35 -6.29 -15.35
C PHE A 61 -1.04 -6.01 -14.78
N ALA A 62 -1.60 -4.82 -15.04
CA ALA A 62 -2.86 -4.38 -14.44
C ALA A 62 -4.07 -5.24 -14.86
N LEU A 63 -4.09 -5.74 -16.10
CA LEU A 63 -5.17 -6.60 -16.60
C LEU A 63 -5.21 -7.95 -15.86
N VAL A 64 -4.05 -8.60 -15.69
CA VAL A 64 -3.92 -9.87 -14.96
C VAL A 64 -4.40 -9.71 -13.51
N PHE A 65 -4.01 -8.60 -12.88
CA PHE A 65 -4.44 -8.28 -11.52
C PHE A 65 -5.95 -8.02 -11.43
N SER A 66 -6.52 -7.25 -12.36
CA SER A 66 -7.95 -6.90 -12.37
C SER A 66 -8.85 -8.13 -12.48
N GLN A 67 -8.45 -9.13 -13.26
CA GLN A 67 -9.24 -10.35 -13.47
C GLN A 67 -9.16 -11.32 -12.27
N SER A 68 -8.07 -11.26 -11.50
CA SER A 68 -7.80 -12.21 -10.43
C SER A 68 -8.22 -11.70 -9.06
N TRP A 69 -8.47 -10.39 -8.90
CA TRP A 69 -8.56 -9.78 -7.57
C TRP A 69 -9.98 -9.76 -6.97
N VAL A 70 -10.95 -9.16 -7.66
CA VAL A 70 -12.35 -9.06 -7.18
C VAL A 70 -13.30 -9.05 -8.37
N VAL A 71 -14.36 -9.86 -8.31
CA VAL A 71 -15.47 -9.81 -9.28
C VAL A 71 -16.60 -8.97 -8.70
N LEU A 72 -16.96 -7.89 -9.39
CA LEU A 72 -18.04 -6.98 -8.97
C LEU A 72 -19.31 -7.21 -9.80
N PRO A 73 -20.50 -6.99 -9.20
CA PRO A 73 -21.74 -6.97 -9.96
C PRO A 73 -21.71 -5.90 -11.05
N SER A 74 -22.30 -6.17 -12.22
CA SER A 74 -22.46 -5.18 -13.27
C SER A 74 -23.53 -4.13 -12.90
N GLY A 75 -23.47 -2.96 -13.54
CA GLY A 75 -24.45 -1.90 -13.36
C GLY A 75 -24.25 -1.04 -12.11
N MET A 76 -25.34 -0.44 -11.64
CA MET A 76 -25.31 0.55 -10.56
C MET A 76 -24.83 -0.04 -9.23
N ASN A 77 -25.17 -1.29 -8.95
CA ASN A 77 -24.76 -1.98 -7.72
C ASN A 77 -23.24 -2.08 -7.60
N GLY A 78 -22.53 -2.41 -8.69
CA GLY A 78 -21.06 -2.43 -8.67
C GLY A 78 -20.45 -1.05 -8.43
N LEU A 79 -21.02 -0.01 -9.05
CA LEU A 79 -20.55 1.37 -8.92
C LEU A 79 -20.76 1.94 -7.51
N THR A 80 -21.94 1.71 -6.90
CA THR A 80 -22.20 2.15 -5.52
C THR A 80 -21.33 1.41 -4.51
N MET A 81 -21.08 0.12 -4.74
CA MET A 81 -20.16 -0.68 -3.91
C MET A 81 -18.72 -0.15 -3.98
N LEU A 82 -18.21 0.13 -5.19
CA LEU A 82 -16.89 0.74 -5.38
C LEU A 82 -16.80 2.11 -4.70
N ALA A 83 -17.81 2.97 -4.88
CA ALA A 83 -17.84 4.30 -4.28
C ALA A 83 -17.84 4.23 -2.74
N ALA A 84 -18.66 3.36 -2.15
CA ALA A 84 -18.72 3.16 -0.70
C ALA A 84 -17.40 2.61 -0.14
N GLY A 85 -16.81 1.61 -0.81
CA GLY A 85 -15.54 1.01 -0.42
C GLY A 85 -14.37 2.00 -0.48
N LEU A 86 -14.25 2.76 -1.58
CA LEU A 86 -13.22 3.79 -1.73
C LEU A 86 -13.40 4.92 -0.71
N CYS A 87 -14.61 5.43 -0.52
CA CYS A 87 -14.89 6.48 0.44
C CYS A 87 -14.50 6.05 1.87
N SER A 88 -14.90 4.84 2.28
CA SER A 88 -14.50 4.26 3.56
C SER A 88 -12.98 4.17 3.74
N ALA A 89 -12.28 3.66 2.71
CA ALA A 89 -10.81 3.53 2.73
C ALA A 89 -10.10 4.89 2.80
N ILE A 90 -10.63 5.92 2.12
CA ILE A 90 -10.15 7.30 2.17
C ILE A 90 -10.32 7.88 3.57
N LEU A 91 -11.53 7.79 4.14
CA LEU A 91 -11.84 8.37 5.47
C LEU A 91 -10.97 7.75 6.56
N TRP A 92 -10.90 6.41 6.61
CA TRP A 92 -10.03 5.71 7.55
C TRP A 92 -8.55 6.07 7.34
N GLY A 93 -8.18 6.24 6.08
CA GLY A 93 -6.83 6.63 5.69
C GLY A 93 -6.38 7.98 6.22
N ILE A 94 -7.24 8.99 6.10
CA ILE A 94 -7.02 10.33 6.64
C ILE A 94 -6.93 10.27 8.18
N TYR A 95 -7.82 9.51 8.81
CA TYR A 95 -7.81 9.35 10.27
C TYR A 95 -6.49 8.75 10.79
N ALA A 96 -6.02 7.67 10.17
CA ALA A 96 -4.77 7.04 10.57
C ALA A 96 -3.54 7.94 10.35
N TRP A 97 -3.52 8.68 9.23
CA TRP A 97 -2.50 9.69 8.99
C TRP A 97 -2.52 10.79 10.05
N TRP A 98 -3.71 11.29 10.42
CA TRP A 98 -3.85 12.30 11.47
C TRP A 98 -3.27 11.81 12.80
N ARG A 99 -3.48 10.52 13.11
CA ARG A 99 -2.91 9.83 14.28
C ARG A 99 -1.43 9.45 14.13
N GLY A 100 -0.84 9.65 12.95
CA GLY A 100 0.55 9.33 12.61
C GLY A 100 0.86 7.84 12.62
N VAL A 101 -0.13 6.98 12.31
CA VAL A 101 0.03 5.52 12.32
C VAL A 101 0.15 4.99 10.89
N PRO A 102 1.21 4.23 10.57
CA PRO A 102 1.34 3.56 9.27
C PRO A 102 0.27 2.46 9.14
N LEU A 103 -0.56 2.53 8.09
CA LEU A 103 -1.57 1.51 7.77
C LEU A 103 -1.49 1.04 6.31
N SER A 104 -2.12 -0.10 6.05
CA SER A 104 -2.25 -0.64 4.70
C SER A 104 -3.48 -0.11 3.98
N SER A 105 -3.27 0.58 2.86
CA SER A 105 -4.33 0.95 1.91
C SER A 105 -5.02 -0.28 1.31
N THR A 106 -4.34 -1.43 1.22
CA THR A 106 -4.91 -2.67 0.65
C THR A 106 -5.94 -3.27 1.59
N HIS A 107 -5.63 -3.35 2.89
CA HIS A 107 -6.59 -3.82 3.89
C HIS A 107 -7.81 -2.91 3.98
N ALA A 108 -7.58 -1.60 3.87
CA ALA A 108 -8.65 -0.60 3.92
C ALA A 108 -9.62 -0.75 2.73
N LEU A 109 -9.08 -0.93 1.53
CA LEU A 109 -9.89 -1.08 0.32
C LEU A 109 -10.61 -2.44 0.29
N VAL A 110 -9.93 -3.53 0.62
CA VAL A 110 -10.53 -4.88 0.67
C VAL A 110 -11.62 -4.94 1.73
N GLY A 111 -11.35 -4.42 2.94
CA GLY A 111 -12.36 -4.32 3.99
C GLY A 111 -13.56 -3.49 3.54
N GLY A 112 -13.32 -2.34 2.90
CA GLY A 112 -14.38 -1.51 2.32
C GLY A 112 -15.24 -2.23 1.28
N LEU A 113 -14.63 -2.97 0.35
CA LEU A 113 -15.36 -3.73 -0.67
C LEU A 113 -16.18 -4.87 -0.07
N VAL A 114 -15.62 -5.60 0.91
CA VAL A 114 -16.34 -6.66 1.64
C VAL A 114 -17.54 -6.07 2.39
N GLY A 115 -17.36 -4.94 3.07
CA GLY A 115 -18.43 -4.25 3.78
C GLY A 115 -19.55 -3.75 2.87
N ALA A 116 -19.19 -3.12 1.74
CA ALA A 116 -20.16 -2.68 0.74
C ALA A 116 -20.90 -3.87 0.09
N GLY A 117 -20.21 -4.98 -0.14
CA GLY A 117 -20.79 -6.24 -0.61
C GLY A 117 -21.81 -6.84 0.35
N ALA A 118 -21.52 -6.82 1.64
CA ALA A 118 -22.45 -7.26 2.66
C ALA A 118 -23.71 -6.37 2.70
N ALA A 119 -23.57 -5.05 2.52
CA ALA A 119 -24.72 -4.14 2.44
C ALA A 119 -25.60 -4.43 1.22
N SER A 120 -25.00 -4.65 0.05
CA SER A 120 -25.73 -5.06 -1.17
C SER A 120 -26.52 -6.35 -0.94
N ALA A 121 -25.91 -7.35 -0.29
CA ALA A 121 -26.56 -8.62 0.02
C ALA A 121 -27.77 -8.48 0.95
N VAL A 122 -27.68 -7.63 1.98
CA VAL A 122 -28.80 -7.36 2.91
C VAL A 122 -29.97 -6.67 2.21
N MET A 123 -29.70 -5.85 1.21
CA MET A 123 -30.72 -5.14 0.42
C MET A 123 -31.33 -6.01 -0.70
N GLY A 124 -31.01 -7.31 -0.76
CA GLY A 124 -31.50 -8.22 -1.80
C GLY A 124 -30.76 -8.10 -3.15
N GLY A 125 -29.64 -7.37 -3.19
CA GLY A 125 -28.73 -7.31 -4.33
C GLY A 125 -27.75 -8.49 -4.36
N SER A 126 -27.00 -8.61 -5.45
CA SER A 126 -25.90 -9.57 -5.56
C SER A 126 -24.82 -9.23 -4.53
N SER A 127 -24.42 -10.21 -3.72
CA SER A 127 -23.23 -10.11 -2.87
C SER A 127 -21.97 -10.05 -3.75
N VAL A 128 -20.83 -9.68 -3.15
CA VAL A 128 -19.53 -9.92 -3.79
C VAL A 128 -19.40 -11.44 -3.95
N ASN A 129 -19.47 -11.94 -5.18
CA ASN A 129 -19.14 -13.32 -5.47
C ASN A 129 -17.64 -13.53 -5.20
N GLY A 130 -17.27 -14.60 -4.47
CA GLY A 130 -15.88 -14.88 -4.12
C GLY A 130 -15.46 -14.58 -2.67
N VAL A 131 -16.40 -14.31 -1.76
CA VAL A 131 -16.18 -14.32 -0.28
C VAL A 131 -15.71 -15.71 0.22
N ASP A 132 -15.68 -16.69 -0.67
CA ASP A 132 -15.11 -18.02 -0.48
C ASP A 132 -13.58 -17.99 -0.29
N GLY A 133 -12.97 -19.17 -0.08
CA GLY A 133 -11.54 -19.36 0.23
C GLY A 133 -10.53 -18.68 -0.71
N ILE A 134 -10.94 -18.17 -1.87
CA ILE A 134 -10.12 -17.43 -2.85
C ILE A 134 -9.74 -16.03 -2.31
N LEU A 135 -10.69 -15.24 -1.78
CA LEU A 135 -10.35 -13.95 -1.16
C LEU A 135 -9.47 -14.14 0.09
N LEU A 136 -9.71 -15.20 0.85
CA LEU A 136 -8.86 -15.57 1.99
C LEU A 136 -7.43 -15.93 1.53
N ALA A 137 -7.27 -16.76 0.51
CA ALA A 137 -5.97 -17.25 0.05
C ALA A 137 -5.16 -16.21 -0.75
N GLN A 138 -5.82 -15.38 -1.57
CA GLN A 138 -5.14 -14.43 -2.47
C GLN A 138 -4.98 -13.03 -1.88
N VAL A 139 -5.82 -12.67 -0.90
CA VAL A 139 -5.80 -11.34 -0.30
C VAL A 139 -5.44 -11.41 1.17
N VAL A 140 -6.18 -12.15 2.00
CA VAL A 140 -5.95 -12.14 3.46
C VAL A 140 -4.62 -12.82 3.83
N LEU A 141 -4.31 -13.96 3.22
CA LEU A 141 -3.14 -14.77 3.58
C LEU A 141 -1.81 -14.05 3.25
N PRO A 142 -1.59 -13.48 2.05
CA PRO A 142 -0.37 -12.70 1.77
C PRO A 142 -0.27 -11.46 2.66
N LEU A 143 -1.40 -10.85 3.00
CA LEU A 143 -1.48 -9.67 3.86
C LEU A 143 -1.05 -9.95 5.31
N LEU A 144 -1.31 -11.16 5.82
CA LEU A 144 -0.88 -11.60 7.14
C LEU A 144 0.55 -12.18 7.15
N LEU A 145 0.90 -12.97 6.14
CA LEU A 145 2.21 -13.62 6.06
C LEU A 145 3.33 -12.64 5.67
N SER A 146 3.07 -11.66 4.80
CA SER A 146 4.11 -10.74 4.33
C SER A 146 4.80 -9.95 5.45
N PRO A 147 4.12 -9.37 6.46
CA PRO A 147 4.83 -8.74 7.58
C PRO A 147 5.66 -9.74 8.39
N VAL A 148 5.23 -11.00 8.55
CA VAL A 148 6.01 -12.02 9.27
C VAL A 148 7.28 -12.37 8.50
N ILE A 149 7.14 -12.64 7.20
CA ILE A 149 8.27 -12.94 6.31
C ILE A 149 9.23 -11.74 6.24
N ALA A 150 8.71 -10.51 6.16
CA ALA A 150 9.52 -9.30 6.14
C ALA A 150 10.30 -9.12 7.45
N PHE A 151 9.66 -9.34 8.60
CA PHE A 151 10.32 -9.27 9.90
C PHE A 151 11.43 -10.32 10.03
N LEU A 152 11.09 -11.59 9.81
CA LEU A 152 12.05 -12.70 9.96
C LEU A 152 13.17 -12.61 8.93
N GLY A 153 12.84 -12.34 7.67
CA GLY A 153 13.84 -12.17 6.61
C GLY A 153 14.80 -11.03 6.91
N ALA A 154 14.30 -9.87 7.35
CA ALA A 154 15.16 -8.73 7.67
C ALA A 154 16.02 -9.02 8.90
N TYR A 155 15.45 -9.68 9.92
CA TYR A 155 16.17 -10.12 11.11
C TYR A 155 17.33 -11.06 10.74
N LEU A 156 17.06 -12.09 9.94
CA LEU A 156 18.04 -13.09 9.52
C LEU A 156 19.12 -12.50 8.61
N LEU A 157 18.76 -11.61 7.69
CA LEU A 157 19.70 -10.97 6.77
C LEU A 157 20.73 -10.07 7.46
N VAL A 158 20.46 -9.59 8.68
CA VAL A 158 21.46 -8.83 9.46
C VAL A 158 22.68 -9.69 9.81
N TRP A 159 22.53 -10.98 10.08
CA TRP A 159 23.67 -11.85 10.44
C TRP A 159 24.72 -12.00 9.35
N PRO A 160 24.41 -12.44 8.12
CA PRO A 160 25.43 -12.58 7.08
C PRO A 160 26.05 -11.23 6.70
N VAL A 161 25.28 -10.13 6.73
CA VAL A 161 25.80 -8.80 6.40
C VAL A 161 26.76 -8.27 7.48
N THR A 162 26.41 -8.44 8.76
CA THR A 162 27.31 -8.07 9.87
C THR A 162 28.55 -8.95 9.89
N TRP A 163 28.41 -10.25 9.62
CA TRP A 163 29.53 -11.17 9.50
C TRP A 163 30.47 -10.78 8.36
N ALA A 164 29.93 -10.40 7.19
CA ALA A 164 30.73 -9.92 6.06
C ALA A 164 31.45 -8.59 6.37
N ALA A 165 30.82 -7.72 7.17
CA ALA A 165 31.37 -6.42 7.54
C ALA A 165 32.34 -6.46 8.75
N ARG A 166 32.57 -7.62 9.37
CA ARG A 166 33.25 -7.74 10.69
C ARG A 166 34.67 -7.19 10.77
N TYR A 167 35.40 -7.15 9.65
CA TYR A 167 36.78 -6.64 9.59
C TYR A 167 36.87 -5.24 8.98
N THR A 168 35.73 -4.57 8.74
CA THR A 168 35.70 -3.22 8.17
C THR A 168 35.36 -2.21 9.26
N GLN A 169 36.03 -1.06 9.24
CA GLN A 169 35.74 0.02 10.17
C GLN A 169 34.27 0.49 10.05
N PRO A 170 33.56 0.73 11.18
CA PRO A 170 32.15 1.13 11.17
C PRO A 170 31.83 2.34 10.30
N ASP A 171 32.71 3.35 10.24
CA ASP A 171 32.49 4.56 9.44
C ASP A 171 32.45 4.25 7.93
N VAL A 172 33.31 3.36 7.46
CA VAL A 172 33.36 2.93 6.06
C VAL A 172 32.12 2.10 5.73
N VAL A 173 31.70 1.22 6.64
CA VAL A 173 30.47 0.42 6.52
C VAL A 173 29.26 1.35 6.41
N HIS A 174 29.10 2.29 7.34
CA HIS A 174 27.99 3.24 7.32
C HIS A 174 27.99 4.12 6.07
N GLY A 175 29.16 4.58 5.61
CA GLY A 175 29.29 5.34 4.37
C GLY A 175 28.78 4.56 3.16
N ARG A 176 29.26 3.33 2.96
CA ARG A 176 28.84 2.47 1.83
C ARG A 176 27.35 2.14 1.89
N PHE A 177 26.84 1.79 3.07
CA PHE A 177 25.43 1.44 3.24
C PHE A 177 24.49 2.64 3.09
N ARG A 178 24.92 3.88 3.36
CA ARG A 178 24.11 5.08 3.02
C ARG A 178 23.88 5.20 1.52
N HIS A 179 24.92 4.99 0.71
CA HIS A 179 24.79 5.01 -0.75
C HIS A 179 23.89 3.87 -1.22
N ALA A 180 24.14 2.64 -0.76
CA ALA A 180 23.29 1.49 -1.09
C ALA A 180 21.81 1.70 -0.67
N GLN A 181 21.59 2.34 0.49
CA GLN A 181 20.26 2.66 0.99
C GLN A 181 19.52 3.69 0.12
N SER A 182 20.22 4.65 -0.48
CA SER A 182 19.55 5.56 -1.43
C SER A 182 18.95 4.82 -2.63
N VAL A 183 19.67 3.80 -3.14
CA VAL A 183 19.20 2.95 -4.23
C VAL A 183 18.03 2.08 -3.78
N SER A 184 18.12 1.46 -2.60
CA SER A 184 17.02 0.63 -2.09
C SER A 184 15.78 1.47 -1.74
N ALA A 185 15.93 2.73 -1.31
CA ALA A 185 14.81 3.65 -1.13
C ALA A 185 14.09 3.95 -2.46
N ALA A 186 14.84 4.21 -3.54
CA ALA A 186 14.27 4.33 -4.88
C ALA A 186 13.56 3.04 -5.33
N ALA A 187 14.15 1.88 -5.06
CA ALA A 187 13.57 0.58 -5.40
C ALA A 187 12.28 0.27 -4.61
N VAL A 188 12.19 0.69 -3.34
CA VAL A 188 10.95 0.63 -2.54
C VAL A 188 9.87 1.54 -3.12
N ALA A 189 10.23 2.78 -3.51
CA ALA A 189 9.28 3.68 -4.16
C ALA A 189 8.77 3.10 -5.49
N LEU A 190 9.65 2.56 -6.33
CA LEU A 190 9.22 1.93 -7.58
C LEU A 190 8.30 0.74 -7.34
N GLY A 191 8.64 -0.14 -6.39
CA GLY A 191 7.78 -1.27 -6.00
C GLY A 191 6.44 -0.82 -5.42
N HIS A 192 6.40 0.29 -4.68
CA HIS A 192 5.16 0.88 -4.20
C HIS A 192 4.31 1.42 -5.35
N GLY A 193 4.89 2.21 -6.26
CA GLY A 193 4.20 2.70 -7.46
C GLY A 193 3.63 1.58 -8.32
N LEU A 194 4.37 0.47 -8.45
CA LEU A 194 3.91 -0.71 -9.19
C LEU A 194 2.67 -1.35 -8.56
N GLN A 195 2.69 -1.58 -7.24
CA GLN A 195 1.58 -2.16 -6.47
C GLN A 195 0.35 -1.23 -6.44
N ASP A 196 0.57 0.06 -6.18
CA ASP A 196 -0.51 1.05 -6.13
C ASP A 196 -1.12 1.32 -7.50
N GLY A 197 -0.29 1.31 -8.55
CA GLY A 197 -0.69 1.40 -9.94
C GLY A 197 -1.62 0.27 -10.32
N GLN A 198 -1.19 -0.99 -10.17
CA GLN A 198 -2.01 -2.18 -10.47
C GLN A 198 -3.39 -2.11 -9.81
N ARG A 199 -3.40 -1.76 -8.52
CA ARG A 199 -4.61 -1.71 -7.72
C ARG A 199 -5.55 -0.57 -8.12
N THR A 200 -5.06 0.65 -8.25
CA THR A 200 -5.92 1.82 -8.57
C THR A 200 -6.45 1.72 -10.00
N VAL A 201 -5.59 1.29 -10.94
CA VAL A 201 -5.98 1.03 -12.32
C VAL A 201 -7.06 -0.05 -12.37
N ALA A 202 -6.90 -1.16 -11.64
CA ALA A 202 -7.92 -2.21 -11.57
C ALA A 202 -9.25 -1.70 -11.01
N VAL A 203 -9.25 -0.86 -9.96
CA VAL A 203 -10.50 -0.28 -9.44
C VAL A 203 -11.22 0.57 -10.49
N ILE A 204 -10.49 1.40 -11.24
CA ILE A 204 -11.08 2.25 -12.28
C ILE A 204 -11.60 1.39 -13.43
N LEU A 205 -10.86 0.35 -13.85
CA LEU A 205 -11.30 -0.60 -14.87
C LEU A 205 -12.57 -1.34 -14.46
N LEU A 206 -12.62 -1.86 -13.23
CA LEU A 206 -13.81 -2.51 -12.69
C LEU A 206 -15.02 -1.57 -12.68
N GLY A 207 -14.80 -0.29 -12.36
CA GLY A 207 -15.84 0.74 -12.48
C GLY A 207 -16.28 0.98 -13.93
N ALA A 208 -15.35 0.99 -14.90
CA ALA A 208 -15.65 1.21 -16.30
C ALA A 208 -16.47 0.04 -16.90
N VAL A 209 -16.11 -1.20 -16.53
CA VAL A 209 -16.85 -2.42 -16.89
C VAL A 209 -18.23 -2.40 -16.25
N ALA A 210 -18.33 -2.06 -14.95
CA ALA A 210 -19.63 -1.96 -14.27
C ALA A 210 -20.55 -0.89 -14.90
N ALA A 211 -19.97 0.20 -15.40
CA ALA A 211 -20.70 1.27 -16.09
C ALA A 211 -21.07 0.95 -17.55
N GLY A 212 -20.55 -0.13 -18.13
CA GLY A 212 -20.73 -0.48 -19.54
C GLY A 212 -19.99 0.44 -20.52
N VAL A 213 -18.94 1.12 -20.05
CA VAL A 213 -18.15 2.10 -20.84
C VAL A 213 -16.96 1.45 -21.54
N SER A 214 -16.49 0.29 -21.08
CA SER A 214 -15.32 -0.39 -21.63
C SER A 214 -15.48 -1.91 -21.56
N ASP A 215 -14.99 -2.60 -22.58
CA ASP A 215 -14.84 -4.06 -22.58
C ASP A 215 -13.65 -4.46 -21.69
N SER A 216 -13.72 -5.66 -21.10
CA SER A 216 -12.79 -6.14 -20.07
C SER A 216 -11.34 -6.37 -20.52
N SER A 217 -11.03 -6.13 -21.80
CA SER A 217 -9.74 -6.42 -22.41
C SER A 217 -8.84 -5.19 -22.62
N ASP A 218 -9.39 -3.99 -22.65
CA ASP A 218 -8.64 -2.79 -23.02
C ASP A 218 -8.26 -1.98 -21.78
N LEU A 219 -6.97 -1.67 -21.68
CA LEU A 219 -6.41 -0.83 -20.61
C LEU A 219 -6.21 0.60 -21.13
N PRO A 220 -7.07 1.58 -20.79
CA PRO A 220 -6.95 2.91 -21.34
C PRO A 220 -5.75 3.64 -20.74
N LEU A 221 -4.91 4.20 -21.60
CA LEU A 221 -3.68 4.90 -21.21
C LEU A 221 -3.95 6.08 -20.26
N TRP A 222 -5.10 6.75 -20.39
CA TRP A 222 -5.49 7.84 -19.51
C TRP A 222 -5.66 7.39 -18.05
N VAL A 223 -6.08 6.14 -17.79
CA VAL A 223 -6.24 5.60 -16.43
C VAL A 223 -4.88 5.46 -15.75
N ILE A 224 -3.90 4.95 -16.49
CA ILE A 224 -2.52 4.79 -16.02
C ILE A 224 -1.91 6.18 -15.75
N LEU A 225 -2.05 7.11 -16.69
CA LEU A 225 -1.51 8.47 -16.53
C LEU A 225 -2.17 9.22 -15.37
N LEU A 226 -3.50 9.15 -15.23
CA LEU A 226 -4.22 9.76 -14.12
C LEU A 226 -3.72 9.21 -12.79
N THR A 227 -3.61 7.89 -12.67
CA THR A 227 -3.09 7.23 -11.46
C THR A 227 -1.66 7.66 -11.17
N ALA A 228 -0.80 7.71 -12.19
CA ALA A 228 0.60 8.08 -12.05
C ALA A 228 0.75 9.53 -11.57
N VAL A 229 0.01 10.46 -12.17
CA VAL A 229 0.01 11.87 -11.79
C VAL A 229 -0.52 12.05 -10.38
N MET A 230 -1.64 11.42 -10.02
CA MET A 230 -2.25 11.55 -8.69
C MET A 230 -1.36 10.97 -7.58
N LEU A 231 -0.82 9.77 -7.78
CA LEU A 231 0.11 9.15 -6.82
C LEU A 231 1.35 10.01 -6.63
N THR A 232 1.92 10.52 -7.73
CA THR A 232 3.12 11.35 -7.71
C THR A 232 2.87 12.71 -7.05
N ALA A 233 1.76 13.36 -7.37
CA ALA A 233 1.35 14.61 -6.73
C ALA A 233 1.19 14.44 -5.21
N GLY A 234 0.54 13.35 -4.78
CA GLY A 234 0.44 13.01 -3.36
C GLY A 234 1.82 12.81 -2.71
N THR A 235 2.70 12.07 -3.39
CA THR A 235 4.07 11.82 -2.92
C THR A 235 4.85 13.11 -2.67
N LEU A 236 4.72 14.09 -3.57
CA LEU A 236 5.36 15.40 -3.45
C LEU A 236 4.81 16.23 -2.27
N CYS A 237 3.53 16.04 -1.91
CA CYS A 237 2.94 16.67 -0.72
C CYS A 237 3.47 16.08 0.61
N GLY A 238 4.21 14.97 0.55
CA GLY A 238 4.94 14.39 1.68
C GLY A 238 4.07 13.59 2.65
N GLY A 239 4.67 12.99 3.69
CA GLY A 239 3.97 12.09 4.62
C GLY A 239 4.49 12.18 6.05
N TRP A 240 4.92 13.38 6.46
CA TRP A 240 5.88 13.58 7.55
C TRP A 240 5.43 13.05 8.92
N ARG A 241 4.13 13.06 9.21
CA ARG A 241 3.58 12.48 10.45
C ARG A 241 3.89 10.99 10.58
N ILE A 242 3.69 10.24 9.48
CA ILE A 242 3.96 8.80 9.44
C ILE A 242 5.47 8.55 9.33
N SER A 243 6.19 9.37 8.55
CA SER A 243 7.66 9.29 8.45
C SER A 243 8.34 9.45 9.80
N TYR A 244 7.83 10.37 10.64
CA TYR A 244 8.35 10.55 11.98
C TYR A 244 8.13 9.33 12.86
N THR A 245 6.97 8.68 12.74
CA THR A 245 6.68 7.43 13.47
C THR A 245 7.63 6.31 13.06
N LEU A 246 7.79 6.07 11.75
CA LEU A 246 8.67 5.04 11.20
C LEU A 246 10.15 5.29 11.53
N GLY A 247 10.63 6.53 11.35
CA GLY A 247 12.05 6.86 11.50
C GLY A 247 12.50 7.10 12.94
N TYR A 248 11.61 7.56 13.84
CA TYR A 248 12.00 8.01 15.18
C TYR A 248 11.31 7.28 16.33
N LYS A 249 10.05 6.85 16.17
CA LYS A 249 9.26 6.29 17.29
C LYS A 249 9.29 4.78 17.39
N LEU A 250 9.64 4.07 16.31
CA LEU A 250 9.49 2.63 16.22
C LEU A 250 10.69 1.87 16.80
N THR A 251 11.84 1.97 16.14
CA THR A 251 13.10 1.37 16.56
C THR A 251 14.28 2.19 16.02
N ARG A 252 15.44 2.10 16.66
CA ARG A 252 16.66 2.75 16.15
C ARG A 252 17.28 1.87 15.07
N VAL A 253 17.60 2.48 13.92
CA VAL A 253 18.13 1.79 12.75
C VAL A 253 19.34 2.56 12.21
N ASP A 254 20.46 1.86 12.03
CA ASP A 254 21.65 2.37 11.38
C ASP A 254 21.60 2.13 9.84
N PRO A 255 22.45 2.79 9.03
CA PRO A 255 22.41 2.68 7.57
C PRO A 255 22.41 1.24 7.03
N MET A 256 23.16 0.31 7.65
CA MET A 256 23.24 -1.07 7.17
C MET A 256 21.91 -1.80 7.35
N ARG A 257 21.32 -1.72 8.55
CA ARG A 257 19.97 -2.27 8.81
C ARG A 257 18.91 -1.58 7.97
N GLY A 258 19.08 -0.28 7.72
CA GLY A 258 18.18 0.49 6.89
C GLY A 258 18.18 0.01 5.44
N PHE A 259 19.36 -0.23 4.89
CA PHE A 259 19.53 -0.85 3.59
C PHE A 259 18.89 -2.25 3.55
N ILE A 260 19.17 -3.12 4.52
CA ILE A 260 18.61 -4.48 4.57
C ILE A 260 17.07 -4.44 4.57
N ALA A 261 16.47 -3.62 5.42
CA ALA A 261 15.03 -3.49 5.52
C ALA A 261 14.39 -3.03 4.19
N GLN A 262 14.98 -2.01 3.55
CA GLN A 262 14.47 -1.48 2.29
C GLN A 262 14.71 -2.43 1.11
N SER A 263 15.87 -3.09 1.03
CA SER A 263 16.18 -4.05 -0.02
C SER A 263 15.28 -5.28 0.03
N LEU A 264 15.08 -5.85 1.23
CA LEU A 264 14.13 -6.96 1.39
C LEU A 264 12.71 -6.54 1.05
N THR A 265 12.29 -5.36 1.51
CA THR A 265 10.94 -4.86 1.19
C THR A 265 10.77 -4.69 -0.32
N SER A 266 11.71 -4.02 -0.99
CA SER A 266 11.65 -3.82 -2.44
C SER A 266 11.58 -5.15 -3.18
N LEU A 267 12.40 -6.13 -2.80
CA LEU A 267 12.36 -7.48 -3.36
C LEU A 267 10.98 -8.13 -3.19
N MET A 268 10.40 -8.07 -1.98
CA MET A 268 9.08 -8.61 -1.72
C MET A 268 8.00 -7.93 -2.57
N LEU A 269 8.05 -6.59 -2.71
CA LEU A 269 7.10 -5.83 -3.52
C LEU A 269 7.17 -6.21 -5.00
N PHE A 270 8.37 -6.40 -5.54
CA PHE A 270 8.56 -6.85 -6.92
C PHE A 270 8.09 -8.28 -7.15
N ILE A 271 8.44 -9.21 -6.25
CA ILE A 271 7.96 -10.59 -6.33
C ILE A 271 6.44 -10.63 -6.25
N GLY A 272 5.84 -9.84 -5.34
CA GLY A 272 4.38 -9.74 -5.24
C GLY A 272 3.72 -9.20 -6.51
N ALA A 273 4.23 -8.10 -7.06
CA ALA A 273 3.61 -7.42 -8.20
C ALA A 273 3.81 -8.15 -9.54
N ILE A 274 5.03 -8.66 -9.78
CA ILE A 274 5.46 -9.21 -11.07
C ILE A 274 5.43 -10.73 -11.07
N GLY A 275 5.90 -11.38 -10.01
CA GLY A 275 6.06 -12.83 -9.98
C GLY A 275 4.80 -13.58 -9.56
N LEU A 276 4.19 -13.14 -8.46
CA LEU A 276 3.01 -13.80 -7.87
C LEU A 276 1.70 -13.13 -8.26
N HIS A 277 1.74 -11.89 -8.77
CA HIS A 277 0.57 -11.05 -9.02
C HIS A 277 -0.37 -10.92 -7.80
N LEU A 278 0.20 -10.95 -6.59
CA LEU A 278 -0.53 -10.83 -5.33
C LEU A 278 -0.37 -9.43 -4.75
N PRO A 279 -1.46 -8.82 -4.25
CA PRO A 279 -1.38 -7.51 -3.64
C PRO A 279 -0.63 -7.60 -2.31
N LEU A 280 0.49 -6.87 -2.21
CA LEU A 280 1.26 -6.79 -0.98
C LEU A 280 1.14 -5.42 -0.35
N SER A 281 1.09 -5.39 0.99
CA SER A 281 1.02 -4.14 1.73
C SER A 281 2.41 -3.58 1.99
N THR A 282 2.84 -2.63 1.16
CA THR A 282 4.09 -1.85 1.31
C THR A 282 4.34 -1.39 2.74
N THR A 283 3.33 -0.80 3.37
CA THR A 283 3.43 -0.27 4.73
C THR A 283 3.66 -1.35 5.79
N HIS A 284 3.04 -2.53 5.65
CA HIS A 284 3.25 -3.66 6.56
C HIS A 284 4.64 -4.26 6.34
N THR A 285 5.01 -4.49 5.08
CA THR A 285 6.31 -5.05 4.70
C THR A 285 7.46 -4.17 5.19
N VAL A 286 7.43 -2.86 4.92
CA VAL A 286 8.48 -1.93 5.38
C VAL A 286 8.52 -1.85 6.90
N THR A 287 7.36 -1.64 7.55
CA THR A 287 7.33 -1.49 9.01
C THR A 287 7.86 -2.74 9.72
N SER A 288 7.50 -3.93 9.23
CA SER A 288 7.97 -5.19 9.76
C SER A 288 9.44 -5.47 9.44
N ALA A 289 9.90 -5.18 8.23
CA ALA A 289 11.32 -5.32 7.88
C ALA A 289 12.21 -4.39 8.71
N VAL A 290 11.76 -3.15 8.95
CA VAL A 290 12.42 -2.18 9.83
C VAL A 290 12.50 -2.69 11.26
N LEU A 291 11.39 -3.24 11.78
CA LEU A 291 11.37 -3.86 13.10
C LEU A 291 12.31 -5.07 13.17
N GLY A 292 12.29 -5.97 12.20
CA GLY A 292 13.12 -7.17 12.17
C GLY A 292 14.62 -6.85 12.06
N ALA A 293 14.99 -5.97 11.14
CA ALA A 293 16.37 -5.50 11.05
C ALA A 293 16.78 -4.74 12.32
N GLY A 294 15.89 -3.93 12.91
CA GLY A 294 16.18 -3.14 14.11
C GLY A 294 16.23 -3.95 15.41
N THR A 295 15.60 -5.11 15.51
CA THR A 295 15.63 -5.95 16.72
C THR A 295 16.94 -6.73 16.83
N ASN A 296 17.59 -7.09 15.72
CA ASN A 296 18.84 -7.87 15.71
C ASN A 296 20.09 -7.04 16.09
N GLN A 297 20.02 -6.18 17.11
CA GLN A 297 21.11 -5.30 17.56
C GLN A 297 21.40 -5.45 19.04
N ASN A 298 22.67 -5.31 19.45
CA ASN A 298 23.13 -5.52 20.82
C ASN A 298 22.37 -4.69 21.87
N PHE A 299 21.92 -3.49 21.50
CA PHE A 299 21.12 -2.60 22.35
C PHE A 299 19.82 -2.21 21.66
N SER A 300 18.94 -3.19 21.36
CA SER A 300 17.69 -2.89 20.67
C SER A 300 16.76 -2.03 21.53
N VAL A 301 16.53 -0.79 21.11
CA VAL A 301 15.57 0.12 21.76
C VAL A 301 14.32 0.16 20.88
N THR A 302 13.48 -0.86 21.03
CA THR A 302 12.21 -0.96 20.32
C THR A 302 11.07 -0.46 21.20
N ASN A 303 10.27 0.47 20.70
CA ASN A 303 9.15 1.03 21.44
C ASN A 303 7.94 0.08 21.38
N ARG A 304 7.85 -0.85 22.34
CA ARG A 304 6.77 -1.86 22.41
C ARG A 304 5.37 -1.25 22.37
N ARG A 305 5.15 -0.11 23.06
CA ARG A 305 3.85 0.58 23.08
C ARG A 305 3.47 1.08 21.68
N MET A 306 4.44 1.58 20.91
CA MET A 306 4.22 2.00 19.53
C MET A 306 3.95 0.80 18.61
N VAL A 307 4.70 -0.30 18.76
CA VAL A 307 4.48 -1.54 17.99
C VAL A 307 3.08 -2.08 18.20
N LEU A 308 2.65 -2.26 19.46
CA LEU A 308 1.31 -2.75 19.78
C LEU A 308 0.22 -1.81 19.26
N ARG A 309 0.45 -0.49 19.30
CA ARG A 309 -0.48 0.49 18.72
C ARG A 309 -0.60 0.33 17.20
N ILE A 310 0.51 0.10 16.49
CA ILE A 310 0.49 -0.12 15.04
C ILE A 310 -0.26 -1.42 14.71
N LEU A 311 0.07 -2.53 15.39
CA LEU A 311 -0.60 -3.82 15.20
C LEU A 311 -2.11 -3.72 15.48
N GLY A 312 -2.52 -2.99 16.52
CA GLY A 312 -3.93 -2.73 16.80
C GLY A 312 -4.63 -1.99 15.66
N PHE A 313 -3.98 -1.00 15.04
CA PHE A 313 -4.51 -0.33 13.85
C PHE A 313 -4.56 -1.26 12.64
N TRP A 314 -3.60 -2.17 12.47
CA TRP A 314 -3.60 -3.12 11.36
C TRP A 314 -4.80 -4.07 11.42
N VAL A 315 -5.10 -4.61 12.62
CA VAL A 315 -6.28 -5.46 12.85
C VAL A 315 -7.57 -4.65 12.72
N ALA A 316 -7.62 -3.43 13.26
CA ALA A 316 -8.80 -2.57 13.19
C ALA A 316 -9.12 -2.11 11.76
N THR A 317 -8.12 -1.95 10.90
CA THR A 317 -8.29 -1.37 9.56
C THR A 317 -9.37 -2.08 8.72
N PRO A 318 -9.26 -3.38 8.39
CA PRO A 318 -10.26 -4.04 7.57
C PRO A 318 -11.65 -4.03 8.22
N ILE A 319 -11.72 -4.17 9.55
CA ILE A 319 -12.98 -4.21 10.32
C ILE A 319 -13.70 -2.86 10.27
N VAL A 320 -12.99 -1.77 10.58
CA VAL A 320 -13.59 -0.43 10.58
C VAL A 320 -13.96 -0.01 9.17
N THR A 321 -13.11 -0.29 8.17
CA THR A 321 -13.46 0.04 6.78
C THR A 321 -14.64 -0.76 6.26
N ALA A 322 -14.79 -2.03 6.67
CA ALA A 322 -15.96 -2.82 6.34
C ALA A 322 -17.23 -2.25 6.98
N ALA A 323 -17.18 -1.89 8.27
CA ALA A 323 -18.32 -1.31 8.96
C ALA A 323 -18.75 0.03 8.36
N VAL A 324 -17.80 0.92 8.07
CA VAL A 324 -18.08 2.23 7.45
C VAL A 324 -18.63 2.05 6.03
N ALA A 325 -18.04 1.17 5.23
CA ALA A 325 -18.53 0.91 3.87
C ALA A 325 -19.91 0.24 3.87
N PHE A 326 -20.22 -0.60 4.86
CA PHE A 326 -21.55 -1.18 5.03
C PHE A 326 -22.60 -0.10 5.27
N VAL A 327 -22.34 0.83 6.20
CA VAL A 327 -23.25 1.95 6.47
C VAL A 327 -23.40 2.86 5.25
N LEU A 328 -22.30 3.18 4.56
CA LEU A 328 -22.35 3.97 3.33
C LEU A 328 -23.11 3.26 2.20
N GLY A 329 -22.93 1.94 2.06
CA GLY A 329 -23.63 1.12 1.08
C GLY A 329 -25.14 1.12 1.31
N LEU A 330 -25.59 1.00 2.56
CA LEU A 330 -27.01 1.12 2.90
C LEU A 330 -27.56 2.51 2.58
N ALA A 331 -26.80 3.58 2.88
CA ALA A 331 -27.20 4.95 2.59
C ALA A 331 -27.29 5.24 1.07
N LEU A 332 -26.47 4.56 0.26
CA LEU A 332 -26.47 4.70 -1.21
C LEU A 332 -27.49 3.79 -1.92
N SER A 333 -28.11 2.85 -1.20
CA SER A 333 -29.09 1.91 -1.76
C SER A 333 -30.31 2.54 -2.47
N PRO A 334 -30.84 3.72 -2.07
CA PRO A 334 -31.94 4.34 -2.81
C PRO A 334 -31.53 4.83 -4.21
N LEU A 335 -30.23 5.00 -4.44
CA LEU A 335 -29.67 5.46 -5.73
C LEU A 335 -29.27 4.31 -6.65
N SER A 336 -29.32 3.05 -6.17
CA SER A 336 -28.97 1.86 -6.94
C SER A 336 -30.15 1.21 -7.68
N HIS A 337 -31.38 1.67 -7.43
CA HIS A 337 -32.60 1.23 -8.11
C HIS A 337 -32.99 2.12 -9.29
#